data_AF-A0A7L5ASB4-F1
#
_entry.id   AF-A0A7L5ASB4-F1
#
_cell.length_a   1.000
_cell.length_b   1.000
_cell.length_c   1.000
_cell.angle_alpha   90.00
_cell.angle_beta   90.00
_cell.angle_gamma   90.00
#
_symmetry.space_group_name_H-M   'P 1'
#
loop_
_entity.id
_entity.type
_entity.pdbx_description
1 polymer ?
#
loop_
_entity_poly.entity_id
_entity_poly.type
_entity_poly.pdbx_seq_one_letter_code
_entity_poly.pdbx_strand_id
1 'polypeptide(L)'
;MGANVTIESPGDRESCGPVPGGGRRIRAQAFPVFIPAHEILSVAHGLRSLFATYEVPFDETWNDLATLLYRPRLKDRSDTEIEDVIGGIVGGRFEVRDKRFVLRPDAEGDSGAQLEAPLVSEGHRKLGMIQVLLANGVLKDQGYLFWDEPEANLNPASIRLLAPLIADLARRGVQVFLATHSLFLLREL
;
A
#
# COMPACT_ATOMS: atom_id res chain seq x y z
N MET A 1 -63.10 -44.43 -22.70
CA MET A 1 -62.63 -45.11 -21.49
C MET A 1 -61.10 -45.16 -21.57
N GLY A 2 -60.43 -44.55 -20.59
CA GLY A 2 -59.06 -44.03 -20.70
C GLY A 2 -57.97 -45.07 -20.97
N ALA A 3 -57.10 -44.76 -21.92
CA ALA A 3 -55.81 -45.39 -22.12
C ALA A 3 -54.73 -44.42 -21.58
N ASN A 4 -54.02 -44.84 -20.54
CA ASN A 4 -52.84 -44.14 -20.02
C ASN A 4 -51.68 -44.30 -21.00
N VAL A 5 -51.19 -43.19 -21.53
CA VAL A 5 -49.92 -43.11 -22.27
C VAL A 5 -48.96 -42.30 -21.42
N THR A 6 -47.94 -42.98 -20.89
CA THR A 6 -46.80 -42.42 -20.17
C THR A 6 -45.85 -41.75 -21.17
N ILE A 7 -45.50 -40.49 -20.93
CA ILE A 7 -44.42 -39.78 -21.61
C ILE A 7 -43.48 -39.25 -20.52
N GLU A 8 -42.27 -39.79 -20.43
CA GLU A 8 -41.11 -39.07 -19.86
C GLU A 8 -39.84 -39.38 -20.68
N SER A 9 -39.03 -38.33 -20.79
CA SER A 9 -38.04 -38.02 -21.82
C SER A 9 -36.75 -38.85 -21.81
N PRO A 10 -35.98 -38.82 -22.91
CA PRO A 10 -34.80 -39.66 -23.10
C PRO A 10 -33.52 -39.05 -22.50
N GLY A 11 -32.82 -39.87 -21.72
CA GLY A 11 -31.40 -40.17 -21.95
C GLY A 11 -30.36 -39.16 -21.46
N ASP A 12 -30.06 -39.18 -20.17
CA ASP A 12 -28.79 -38.72 -19.62
C ASP A 12 -27.64 -39.66 -20.03
N ARG A 13 -26.89 -39.30 -21.08
CA ARG A 13 -25.50 -39.77 -21.30
C ARG A 13 -24.70 -38.78 -22.14
N GLU A 14 -24.15 -37.75 -21.50
CA GLU A 14 -22.87 -37.18 -21.92
C GLU A 14 -21.97 -36.98 -20.68
N SER A 15 -20.92 -37.80 -20.64
CA SER A 15 -19.84 -37.76 -19.67
C SER A 15 -18.96 -36.53 -19.89
N CYS A 16 -19.10 -35.51 -19.06
CA CYS A 16 -18.12 -34.42 -18.99
C CYS A 16 -16.98 -34.84 -18.05
N GLY A 17 -15.78 -35.03 -18.62
CA GLY A 17 -14.56 -35.38 -17.89
C GLY A 17 -14.12 -34.29 -16.89
N PRO A 18 -13.12 -34.58 -16.03
CA PRO A 18 -12.70 -33.67 -14.99
C PRO A 18 -12.17 -32.36 -15.58
N VAL A 19 -12.78 -31.25 -15.15
CA VAL A 19 -12.34 -29.89 -15.50
C VAL A 19 -10.91 -29.71 -14.99
N PRO A 20 -9.93 -29.35 -15.85
CA PRO A 20 -8.56 -29.14 -15.41
C PRO A 20 -8.52 -27.97 -14.43
N GLY A 21 -7.81 -28.17 -13.32
CA GLY A 21 -7.75 -27.30 -12.15
C GLY A 21 -7.51 -25.84 -12.51
N GLY A 22 -8.60 -25.07 -12.55
CA GLY A 22 -8.57 -23.62 -12.48
C GLY A 22 -8.12 -23.25 -11.08
N GLY A 23 -6.82 -22.98 -10.92
CA GLY A 23 -6.30 -22.30 -9.74
C GLY A 23 -7.16 -21.06 -9.52
N ARG A 24 -7.89 -21.05 -8.41
CA ARG A 24 -8.70 -19.91 -7.97
C ARG A 24 -7.71 -18.75 -7.81
N ARG A 25 -7.54 -17.92 -8.85
CA ARG A 25 -6.89 -16.62 -8.72
C ARG A 25 -7.73 -15.88 -7.70
N ILE A 26 -7.29 -15.88 -6.45
CA ILE A 26 -7.83 -15.00 -5.43
C ILE A 26 -7.61 -13.62 -6.04
N ARG A 27 -8.67 -12.97 -6.54
CA ARG A 27 -8.59 -11.55 -6.84
C ARG A 27 -8.13 -10.92 -5.54
N ALA A 28 -6.90 -10.39 -5.51
CA ALA A 28 -6.47 -9.57 -4.40
C ALA A 28 -7.56 -8.50 -4.26
N GLN A 29 -8.25 -8.49 -3.12
CA GLN A 29 -9.22 -7.43 -2.86
C GLN A 29 -8.46 -6.12 -2.93
N ALA A 30 -8.84 -5.24 -3.85
CA ALA A 30 -8.23 -3.92 -3.94
C ALA A 30 -8.59 -3.16 -2.65
N PHE A 31 -7.58 -2.82 -1.85
CA PHE A 31 -7.77 -2.03 -0.64
C PHE A 31 -7.63 -0.55 -1.02
N PRO A 32 -8.63 0.31 -0.73
CA PRO A 32 -8.41 1.74 -0.78
C PRO A 32 -7.42 2.12 0.33
N VAL A 33 -6.40 2.88 -0.03
CA VAL A 33 -5.43 3.43 0.91
C VAL A 33 -5.62 4.93 0.93
N PHE A 34 -5.95 5.48 2.10
CA PHE A 34 -5.94 6.91 2.33
C PHE A 34 -4.67 7.30 3.09
N ILE A 35 -3.93 8.25 2.55
CA ILE A 35 -2.75 8.85 3.18
C ILE A 35 -3.11 10.31 3.52
N PRO A 36 -3.20 10.67 4.81
CA PRO A 36 -3.49 12.04 5.22
C PRO A 36 -2.30 12.96 4.97
N ALA A 37 -2.54 14.27 5.07
CA ALA A 37 -1.50 15.29 4.95
C ALA A 37 -0.33 15.08 5.93
N HIS A 38 -0.57 14.52 7.11
CA HIS A 38 0.47 14.19 8.09
C HIS A 38 0.94 12.75 7.97
N GLU A 39 2.24 12.52 8.17
CA GLU A 39 2.75 11.16 8.30
C GLU A 39 2.30 10.51 9.61
N ILE A 40 2.17 9.18 9.61
CA ILE A 40 1.81 8.45 10.82
C ILE A 40 2.83 7.41 11.27
N LEU A 41 3.97 7.23 10.58
CA LEU A 41 4.99 6.24 10.96
C LEU A 41 5.49 6.46 12.39
N SER A 42 5.61 7.72 12.81
CA SER A 42 6.07 8.09 14.16
C SER A 42 5.08 7.71 15.27
N VAL A 43 3.77 7.64 14.96
CA VAL A 43 2.69 7.47 15.95
C VAL A 43 1.88 6.19 15.75
N ALA A 44 2.02 5.48 14.63
CA ALA A 44 1.15 4.38 14.21
C ALA A 44 1.02 3.27 15.26
N HIS A 45 2.09 2.98 16.01
CA HIS A 45 2.04 1.97 17.08
C HIS A 45 1.04 2.35 18.18
N GLY A 46 1.18 3.59 18.69
CA GLY A 46 0.33 4.12 19.75
C GLY A 46 -1.10 4.28 19.24
N LEU A 47 -1.25 4.78 18.01
CA LEU A 47 -2.55 5.00 17.39
C LEU A 47 -3.37 3.71 17.28
N ARG A 48 -2.78 2.62 16.77
CA ARG A 48 -3.45 1.31 16.72
C ARG A 48 -3.86 0.81 18.11
N SER A 49 -3.02 1.05 19.11
CA SER A 49 -3.31 0.62 20.48
C SER A 49 -4.48 1.41 21.08
N LEU A 50 -4.57 2.71 20.78
CA LEU A 50 -5.67 3.57 21.20
C LEU A 50 -6.99 3.14 20.53
N PHE A 51 -7.03 3.03 19.21
CA PHE A 51 -8.23 2.61 18.48
C PHE A 51 -8.70 1.19 18.85
N ALA A 52 -7.79 0.29 19.23
CA ALA A 52 -8.15 -1.05 19.66
C ALA A 52 -8.81 -1.09 21.05
N THR A 53 -8.63 -0.06 21.87
CA THR A 53 -9.02 -0.06 23.29
C THR A 53 -10.13 0.93 23.60
N TYR A 54 -10.16 2.07 22.89
CA TYR A 54 -11.01 3.21 23.21
C TYR A 54 -11.75 3.70 21.96
N GLU A 55 -12.91 4.30 22.18
CA GLU A 55 -13.54 5.17 21.20
C GLU A 55 -12.77 6.49 21.17
N VAL A 56 -12.08 6.76 20.06
CA VAL A 56 -11.26 7.96 19.88
C VAL A 56 -11.99 8.89 18.92
N PRO A 57 -12.16 10.19 19.24
CA PRO A 57 -12.76 11.17 18.34
C PRO A 57 -11.73 11.62 17.28
N PHE A 58 -11.14 10.66 16.58
CA PHE A 58 -10.17 10.85 15.51
C PHE A 58 -10.68 10.18 14.24
N ASP A 59 -10.13 10.60 13.09
CA ASP A 59 -10.46 9.99 11.81
C ASP A 59 -10.03 8.51 11.76
N GLU A 60 -10.99 7.61 11.54
CA GLU A 60 -10.76 6.16 11.49
C GLU A 60 -9.82 5.75 10.35
N THR A 61 -9.70 6.56 9.29
CA THR A 61 -8.80 6.30 8.17
C THR A 61 -7.32 6.23 8.61
N TRP A 62 -6.96 6.89 9.70
CA TRP A 62 -5.60 6.79 10.25
C TRP A 62 -5.34 5.41 10.86
N ASN A 63 -6.36 4.79 11.46
CA ASN A 63 -6.25 3.43 11.96
C ASN A 63 -6.17 2.41 10.83
N ASP A 64 -6.92 2.63 9.74
CA ASP A 64 -6.85 1.81 8.54
C ASP A 64 -5.45 1.87 7.93
N LEU A 65 -4.91 3.08 7.73
CA LEU A 65 -3.55 3.26 7.23
C LEU A 65 -2.53 2.60 8.16
N ALA A 66 -2.64 2.80 9.47
CA ALA A 66 -1.74 2.16 10.42
C ALA A 66 -1.81 0.63 10.32
N THR A 67 -3.01 0.06 10.22
CA THR A 67 -3.22 -1.38 10.05
C THR A 67 -2.57 -1.90 8.77
N LEU A 68 -2.66 -1.16 7.67
CA LEU A 68 -2.00 -1.48 6.41
C LEU A 68 -0.47 -1.41 6.55
N LEU A 69 0.07 -0.35 7.14
CA LEU A 69 1.52 -0.16 7.33
C LEU A 69 2.17 -1.29 8.15
N TYR A 70 1.45 -1.87 9.11
CA TYR A 70 1.95 -2.99 9.93
C TYR A 70 1.78 -4.37 9.28
N ARG A 71 1.24 -4.47 8.06
CA ARG A 71 1.19 -5.76 7.34
C ARG A 71 2.62 -6.27 7.09
N PRO A 72 2.86 -7.58 7.21
CA PRO A 72 4.17 -8.15 6.92
C PRO A 72 4.61 -7.83 5.48
N ARG A 73 5.92 -7.60 5.32
CA ARG A 73 6.52 -7.46 3.99
C ARG A 73 6.27 -8.71 3.15
N LEU A 74 6.04 -8.54 1.84
CA LEU A 74 5.92 -9.66 0.91
C LEU A 74 7.25 -10.37 0.73
N LYS A 75 7.17 -11.70 0.60
CA LYS A 75 8.35 -12.55 0.35
C LYS A 75 8.89 -12.41 -1.07
N ASP A 76 8.01 -12.09 -2.03
CA ASP A 76 8.35 -12.04 -3.46
C ASP A 76 8.55 -10.58 -3.91
N ARG A 77 9.79 -10.25 -4.31
CA ARG A 77 10.27 -8.88 -4.59
C ARG A 77 10.19 -8.52 -6.09
N SER A 78 9.06 -8.78 -6.75
CA SER A 78 8.99 -8.57 -8.22
C SER A 78 9.02 -7.09 -8.66
N ASP A 79 8.88 -6.12 -7.75
CA ASP A 79 8.70 -4.69 -8.08
C ASP A 79 9.45 -3.75 -7.13
N THR A 80 10.76 -3.91 -6.98
CA THR A 80 11.56 -3.09 -6.02
C THR A 80 11.96 -1.72 -6.54
N GLU A 81 11.83 -1.44 -7.83
CA GLU A 81 12.37 -0.22 -8.44
C GLU A 81 11.88 1.07 -7.76
N ILE A 82 10.58 1.16 -7.46
CA ILE A 82 10.02 2.33 -6.77
C ILE A 82 10.48 2.38 -5.31
N GLU A 83 10.53 1.22 -4.63
CA GLU A 83 11.03 1.12 -3.26
C GLU A 83 12.48 1.61 -3.15
N ASP A 84 13.29 1.27 -4.15
CA ASP A 84 14.71 1.62 -4.26
C ASP A 84 14.88 3.12 -4.60
N VAL A 85 14.06 3.69 -5.49
CA VAL A 85 14.04 5.14 -5.75
C VAL A 85 13.71 5.92 -4.48
N ILE A 86 12.66 5.53 -3.76
CA ILE A 86 12.31 6.15 -2.48
C ILE A 86 13.46 5.95 -1.47
N GLY A 87 14.06 4.76 -1.45
CA GLY A 87 15.18 4.45 -0.58
C GLY A 87 16.38 5.39 -0.79
N GLY A 88 16.69 5.71 -2.05
CA GLY A 88 17.73 6.68 -2.39
C GLY A 88 17.43 8.12 -1.92
N ILE A 89 16.15 8.53 -1.89
CA ILE A 89 15.74 9.85 -1.41
C ILE A 89 15.79 9.92 0.12
N VAL A 90 15.25 8.88 0.78
CA VAL A 90 15.15 8.81 2.23
C VAL A 90 16.50 8.48 2.88
N GLY A 91 17.41 7.85 2.13
CA GLY A 91 18.71 7.36 2.60
C GLY A 91 18.65 5.97 3.23
N GLY A 92 17.60 5.18 2.96
CA GLY A 92 17.43 3.84 3.53
C GLY A 92 16.03 3.26 3.41
N ARG A 93 15.76 2.20 4.18
CA ARG A 93 14.46 1.52 4.21
C ARG A 93 13.82 1.54 5.59
N PHE A 94 12.51 1.80 5.63
CA PHE A 94 11.72 1.66 6.84
C PHE A 94 11.40 0.18 7.12
N GLU A 95 11.62 -0.21 8.37
CA GLU A 95 11.35 -1.54 8.91
C GLU A 95 10.66 -1.42 10.27
N VAL A 96 9.95 -2.46 10.69
CA VAL A 96 9.35 -2.51 12.03
C VAL A 96 10.32 -3.22 12.96
N ARG A 97 10.73 -2.55 14.04
CA ARG A 97 11.48 -3.14 15.16
C ARG A 97 10.84 -2.74 16.48
N ASP A 98 10.69 -3.72 17.38
CA ASP A 98 10.04 -3.53 18.68
C ASP A 98 8.69 -2.78 18.57
N LYS A 99 7.90 -3.16 17.54
CA LYS A 99 6.60 -2.58 17.18
C LYS A 99 6.64 -1.13 16.68
N ARG A 100 7.80 -0.50 16.56
CA ARG A 100 7.98 0.87 16.04
C ARG A 100 8.61 0.84 14.65
N PHE A 101 8.37 1.89 13.87
CA PHE A 101 9.06 2.07 12.60
C PHE A 101 10.43 2.68 12.84
N VAL A 102 11.44 2.08 12.21
CA VAL A 102 12.82 2.54 12.22
C VAL A 102 13.33 2.62 10.79
N LEU A 103 14.08 3.67 10.48
CA LEU A 103 14.83 3.80 9.24
C LEU A 103 16.15 3.05 9.39
N ARG A 104 16.36 2.04 8.56
CA ARG A 104 17.64 1.37 8.38
C ARG A 104 18.38 2.04 7.22
N PRO A 105 19.48 2.78 7.46
CA PRO A 105 20.26 3.40 6.40
C PRO A 105 20.82 2.37 5.42
N ASP A 106 20.97 2.75 4.15
CA ASP A 106 21.59 1.92 3.11
C ASP A 106 23.13 2.09 3.05
N ALA A 107 23.69 3.11 3.71
CA ALA A 107 25.12 3.43 3.64
C ALA A 107 26.01 2.38 4.33
N GLU A 108 26.96 1.84 3.56
CA GLU A 108 28.00 0.94 4.03
C GLU A 108 29.06 1.75 4.81
N GLY A 109 29.13 1.55 6.12
CA GLY A 109 30.09 2.24 7.00
C GLY A 109 29.45 3.10 8.09
N ASP A 110 28.13 3.33 8.04
CA ASP A 110 27.42 3.87 9.19
C ASP A 110 27.17 2.75 10.20
N SER A 111 27.26 3.08 11.49
CA SER A 111 27.47 2.15 12.62
C SER A 111 26.31 1.17 12.94
N GLY A 112 25.43 0.89 11.99
CA GLY A 112 24.19 0.16 12.21
C GLY A 112 23.17 0.95 13.04
N ALA A 113 23.42 2.26 13.23
CA ALA A 113 22.54 3.16 13.96
C ALA A 113 21.24 3.33 13.20
N GLN A 114 20.21 2.61 13.65
CA GLN A 114 18.86 2.75 13.14
C GLN A 114 18.23 3.98 13.77
N LEU A 115 17.53 4.76 12.96
CA LEU A 115 16.84 5.95 13.43
C LEU A 115 15.37 5.60 13.64
N GLU A 116 14.85 5.78 14.85
CA GLU A 116 13.40 5.71 15.04
C GLU A 116 12.70 6.76 14.18
N ALA A 117 11.52 6.43 13.66
CA ALA A 117 10.77 7.33 12.78
C ALA A 117 10.67 8.78 13.31
N PRO A 118 10.38 9.05 14.60
CA PRO A 118 10.35 10.41 15.13
C PRO A 118 11.62 11.24 14.92
N LEU A 119 12.79 10.60 14.75
CA LEU A 119 14.08 11.26 14.52
C LEU A 119 14.35 11.58 13.04
N VAL A 120 13.54 11.06 12.12
CA VAL A 120 13.64 11.29 10.68
C VAL A 120 12.89 12.58 10.30
N SER A 121 13.14 13.18 9.14
CA SER A 121 12.31 14.32 8.69
C SER A 121 10.90 13.86 8.31
N GLU A 122 9.90 14.72 8.52
CA GLU A 122 8.50 14.38 8.22
C GLU A 122 8.30 14.05 6.73
N GLY A 123 8.92 14.84 5.84
CA GLY A 123 8.90 14.57 4.40
C GLY A 123 9.44 13.18 4.04
N HIS A 124 10.56 12.75 4.65
CA HIS A 124 11.10 11.41 4.44
C HIS A 124 10.18 10.33 5.01
N ARG A 125 9.51 10.58 6.15
CA ARG A 125 8.53 9.64 6.70
C ARG A 125 7.31 9.48 5.78
N LYS A 126 6.84 10.54 5.12
CA LYS A 126 5.75 10.44 4.12
C LYS A 126 6.13 9.53 2.96
N LEU A 127 7.30 9.73 2.37
CA LEU A 127 7.80 8.84 1.32
C LEU A 127 8.01 7.41 1.86
N GLY A 128 8.47 7.31 3.12
CA GLY A 128 8.57 6.06 3.85
C GLY A 128 7.25 5.28 3.96
N MET A 129 6.11 5.95 4.11
CA MET A 129 4.81 5.27 4.12
C MET A 129 4.54 4.56 2.79
N ILE A 130 4.81 5.23 1.67
CA ILE A 130 4.69 4.62 0.34
C ILE A 130 5.65 3.43 0.21
N GLN A 131 6.90 3.59 0.66
CA GLN A 131 7.89 2.51 0.65
C GLN A 131 7.40 1.27 1.43
N VAL A 132 6.82 1.46 2.61
CA VAL A 132 6.27 0.37 3.43
C VAL A 132 5.04 -0.27 2.75
N LEU A 133 4.14 0.53 2.18
CA LEU A 133 2.93 0.07 1.49
C LEU A 133 3.24 -0.66 0.17
N LEU A 134 4.34 -0.32 -0.49
CA LEU A 134 4.86 -1.08 -1.62
C LEU A 134 5.48 -2.39 -1.15
N ALA A 135 6.29 -2.35 -0.09
CA ALA A 135 6.98 -3.51 0.43
C ALA A 135 6.04 -4.60 1.00
N ASN A 136 4.89 -4.22 1.55
CA ASN A 136 3.85 -5.15 1.98
C ASN A 136 2.82 -5.47 0.87
N GLY A 137 3.00 -4.86 -0.31
CA GLY A 137 2.22 -5.05 -1.55
C GLY A 137 0.76 -4.66 -1.44
N VAL A 138 0.43 -3.76 -0.51
CA VAL A 138 -0.87 -3.09 -0.50
C VAL A 138 -1.06 -2.27 -1.77
N LEU A 139 0.01 -1.68 -2.30
CA LEU A 139 0.00 -0.88 -3.55
C LEU A 139 0.48 -1.66 -4.78
N LYS A 140 0.40 -3.01 -4.77
CA LYS A 140 0.90 -3.84 -5.88
C LYS A 140 -0.21 -4.25 -6.84
N ASP A 141 0.03 -4.04 -8.15
CA ASP A 141 -0.75 -4.46 -9.32
C ASP A 141 -2.20 -3.95 -9.42
N GLN A 142 -2.92 -3.75 -8.31
CA GLN A 142 -4.29 -3.22 -8.23
C GLN A 142 -4.53 -2.53 -6.88
N GLY A 143 -4.99 -1.28 -6.90
CA GLY A 143 -5.31 -0.53 -5.68
C GLY A 143 -5.77 0.89 -5.97
N TYR A 144 -6.40 1.51 -4.97
CA TYR A 144 -6.76 2.93 -4.99
C TYR A 144 -5.92 3.65 -3.95
N LEU A 145 -5.16 4.65 -4.37
CA LEU A 145 -4.37 5.49 -3.48
C LEU A 145 -4.98 6.89 -3.46
N PHE A 146 -5.53 7.30 -2.31
CA PHE A 146 -5.95 8.65 -2.04
C PHE A 146 -4.86 9.32 -1.21
N TRP A 147 -4.21 10.34 -1.76
CA TRP A 147 -3.11 11.00 -1.10
C TRP A 147 -3.39 12.49 -0.95
N ASP A 148 -3.54 12.91 0.30
CA ASP A 148 -3.75 14.29 0.69
C ASP A 148 -2.41 14.99 0.98
N GLU A 149 -2.26 16.19 0.42
CA GLU A 149 -1.05 17.03 0.45
C GLU A 149 0.29 16.25 0.37
N PRO A 150 0.51 15.47 -0.69
CA PRO A 150 1.73 14.66 -0.84
C PRO A 150 3.01 15.50 -0.85
N GLU A 151 2.93 16.76 -1.25
CA GLU A 151 4.05 17.71 -1.27
C GLU A 151 4.37 18.33 0.10
N ALA A 152 3.46 18.28 1.06
CA ALA A 152 3.63 19.03 2.31
C ALA A 152 4.86 18.52 3.06
N ASN A 153 5.62 19.42 3.66
CA ASN A 153 6.86 19.11 4.41
C ASN A 153 7.98 18.45 3.58
N LEU A 154 7.87 18.43 2.23
CA LEU A 154 8.96 18.06 1.32
C LEU A 154 9.75 19.29 0.87
N ASN A 155 11.06 19.09 0.62
CA ASN A 155 11.87 20.12 -0.01
C ASN A 155 11.62 20.17 -1.54
N PRO A 156 11.96 21.28 -2.23
CA PRO A 156 11.72 21.43 -3.66
C PRO A 156 12.37 20.36 -4.55
N ALA A 157 13.53 19.82 -4.15
CA ALA A 157 14.19 18.76 -4.90
C ALA A 157 13.41 17.43 -4.81
N SER A 158 12.88 17.09 -3.63
CA SER A 158 12.04 15.92 -3.42
C SER A 158 10.68 16.03 -4.12
N ILE A 159 10.09 17.23 -4.21
CA ILE A 159 8.83 17.45 -4.93
C ILE A 159 8.97 17.09 -6.42
N ARG A 160 10.12 17.39 -7.05
CA ARG A 160 10.38 16.99 -8.44
C ARG A 160 10.45 15.48 -8.64
N LEU A 161 10.78 14.74 -7.59
CA LEU A 161 10.83 13.27 -7.61
C LEU A 161 9.47 12.64 -7.27
N LEU A 162 8.54 13.42 -6.72
CA LEU A 162 7.20 12.96 -6.36
C LEU A 162 6.32 12.73 -7.60
N ALA A 163 6.38 13.62 -8.59
CA ALA A 163 5.63 13.47 -9.85
C ALA A 163 5.97 12.17 -10.62
N PRO A 164 7.26 11.84 -10.90
CA PRO A 164 7.59 10.58 -11.55
C PRO A 164 7.23 9.37 -10.69
N LEU A 165 7.37 9.46 -9.36
CA LEU A 165 6.90 8.41 -8.43
C LEU A 165 5.40 8.13 -8.60
N ILE A 166 4.57 9.18 -8.60
CA ILE A 166 3.12 9.04 -8.77
C ILE A 166 2.78 8.48 -10.16
N ALA A 167 3.45 8.96 -11.21
CA ALA A 167 3.25 8.46 -12.56
C ALA A 167 3.65 6.97 -12.70
N ASP A 168 4.72 6.55 -12.02
CA ASP A 168 5.16 5.15 -11.97
C ASP A 168 4.13 4.26 -11.25
N LEU A 169 3.58 4.71 -10.12
CA LEU A 169 2.49 4.02 -9.42
C LEU A 169 1.27 3.86 -10.32
N ALA A 170 0.88 4.93 -11.03
CA ALA A 170 -0.24 4.91 -11.96
C ALA A 170 -0.03 3.93 -13.12
N ARG A 171 1.18 3.90 -13.70
CA ARG A 171 1.55 2.96 -14.78
C ARG A 171 1.51 1.49 -14.34
N ARG A 172 1.68 1.20 -13.05
CA ARG A 172 1.59 -0.15 -12.47
C ARG A 172 0.15 -0.59 -12.11
N GLY A 173 -0.86 0.20 -12.49
CA GLY A 173 -2.27 -0.15 -12.30
C GLY A 173 -2.87 0.34 -10.97
N VAL A 174 -2.16 1.17 -10.21
CA VAL A 174 -2.71 1.85 -9.03
C VAL A 174 -3.46 3.11 -9.48
N GLN A 175 -4.74 3.23 -9.15
CA GLN A 175 -5.46 4.47 -9.39
C GLN A 175 -5.11 5.47 -8.29
N VAL A 176 -4.41 6.55 -8.65
CA VAL A 176 -4.00 7.59 -7.70
C VAL A 176 -4.98 8.78 -7.78
N PHE A 177 -5.46 9.23 -6.63
CA PHE A 177 -6.22 10.45 -6.42
C PHE A 177 -5.39 11.37 -5.52
N LEU A 178 -5.13 12.59 -5.97
CA LEU A 178 -4.32 13.56 -5.24
C LEU A 178 -5.19 14.74 -4.81
N ALA A 179 -5.07 15.14 -3.55
CA ALA A 179 -5.49 16.46 -3.09
C ALA A 179 -4.22 17.28 -2.86
N THR A 180 -4.05 18.36 -3.62
CA THR A 180 -2.83 19.17 -3.60
C THR A 180 -3.18 20.64 -3.81
N HIS A 181 -2.46 21.51 -3.13
CA HIS A 181 -2.50 22.96 -3.34
C HIS A 181 -1.23 23.46 -4.05
N SER A 182 -0.31 22.56 -4.41
CA SER A 182 0.97 22.90 -5.02
C SER A 182 0.90 23.00 -6.55
N LEU A 183 1.03 24.24 -7.02
CA LEU A 183 1.24 24.52 -8.44
C LEU A 183 2.51 23.87 -9.00
N PHE A 184 3.52 23.59 -8.17
CA PHE A 184 4.74 22.92 -8.62
C PHE A 184 4.48 21.46 -8.94
N LEU A 185 3.79 20.75 -8.05
CA LEU A 185 3.45 19.34 -8.28
C LEU A 185 2.54 19.18 -9.51
N LEU A 186 1.53 20.06 -9.64
CA LEU A 186 0.60 20.04 -10.78
C LEU A 186 1.26 20.34 -12.13
N ARG A 187 2.42 21.03 -12.15
CA ARG A 187 3.16 21.31 -13.38
C ARG A 187 4.10 20.18 -13.80
N GLU A 188 4.48 19.31 -12.87
CA GLU A 188 5.41 18.20 -13.10
C GLU A 188 4.67 16.88 -13.45
N LEU A 189 3.35 16.80 -13.17
CA LEU A 189 2.47 15.70 -13.57
C LEU A 189 1.97 15.85 -15.01
#